data_AF-A0A1C6DMJ1-F1
#
_entry.id   AF-A0A1C6DMJ1-F1
#
_cell.length_a   1.000
_cell.length_b   1.000
_cell.length_c   1.000
_cell.angle_alpha   90.00
_cell.angle_beta   90.00
_cell.angle_gamma   90.00
#
_symmetry.space_group_name_H-M   'P 1'
#
loop_
_entity.id
_entity.type
_entity.pdbx_description
1 polymer ?
#
loop_
_entity_poly.entity_id
_entity_poly.type
_entity_poly.pdbx_seq_one_letter_code
_entity_poly.pdbx_strand_id
1 'polypeptide(L)'
;MKKNLIAIIALTAALAASTSAFADTVQISEEELNKPVSTYAPDAMPTPEIQGDIMLLNGEETDVAAPVETASYISVDVTVVKTDSDVDGIIKTTTDVNNKDDQNNTVNLKITDDTLVYDNLGNKKALSDLTDGSKITVFTGSYEPTPLILPVQYTANVIIINGDKEGNVNADTYLADEEGYTNAANTLKIAAADDTKIVDKDEKEYKGDLDKNDLIVFYGVSTKSIPAQTTPTKVVVLGKNEIALKQIETAKNATPAPTAAPEATEAPKVSYAGLVNVVIGDKNVSDVYAKDNTTMVPLREVAEAAGFTVTWDAENRAVILNDGVYSLKIGENSYVKGKMMPLTLSAAPEIVNDLTYVPAEFFAEVTESATVDGTSLVVTAE
;
A
#
# COMPACT_ATOMS: atom_id res chain seq x y z
N MET A 1 -41.33 12.57 -44.00
CA MET A 1 -41.26 14.00 -44.35
C MET A 1 -40.91 14.84 -43.12
N LYS A 2 -39.62 15.16 -42.91
CA LYS A 2 -39.19 16.25 -42.01
C LYS A 2 -37.89 16.86 -42.58
N LYS A 3 -38.07 18.05 -43.14
CA LYS A 3 -37.22 19.25 -43.26
C LYS A 3 -35.72 19.14 -43.65
N ASN A 4 -35.43 19.72 -44.82
CA ASN A 4 -34.18 20.30 -45.28
C ASN A 4 -33.61 21.37 -44.33
N LEU A 5 -32.28 21.50 -44.25
CA LEU A 5 -31.58 22.72 -44.70
C LEU A 5 -30.08 22.46 -44.94
N ILE A 6 -29.63 22.80 -46.15
CA ILE A 6 -28.24 22.83 -46.62
C ILE A 6 -27.78 24.29 -46.59
N ALA A 7 -26.60 24.55 -46.03
CA ALA A 7 -25.81 25.75 -46.35
C ALA A 7 -24.32 25.42 -46.18
N ILE A 8 -23.63 25.30 -47.31
CA ILE A 8 -22.18 25.11 -47.45
C ILE A 8 -21.60 26.48 -47.80
N ILE A 9 -20.66 26.98 -47.00
CA ILE A 9 -19.80 28.12 -47.38
C ILE A 9 -18.38 27.60 -47.49
N ALA A 10 -17.89 27.59 -48.72
CA ALA A 10 -16.49 27.41 -49.07
C ALA A 10 -15.82 28.79 -49.13
N LEU A 11 -14.65 28.93 -48.52
CA LEU A 11 -13.72 30.03 -48.82
C LEU A 11 -12.30 29.48 -48.87
N THR A 12 -11.69 29.59 -50.06
CA THR A 12 -10.35 29.11 -50.40
C THR A 12 -9.40 30.29 -50.68
N ALA A 13 -8.14 30.11 -50.24
CA ALA A 13 -6.88 30.60 -50.82
C ALA A 13 -6.52 32.10 -50.62
N ALA A 14 -5.27 32.56 -50.46
CA ALA A 14 -3.94 31.96 -50.57
C ALA A 14 -2.86 32.78 -49.82
N LEU A 15 -1.84 32.08 -49.33
CA LEU A 15 -0.38 32.30 -49.37
C LEU A 15 0.20 33.72 -49.67
N ALA A 16 1.10 34.18 -48.79
CA ALA A 16 2.35 34.85 -49.19
C ALA A 16 3.46 34.60 -48.14
N ALA A 17 4.61 34.16 -48.62
CA ALA A 17 5.82 33.89 -47.87
C ALA A 17 6.57 35.17 -47.49
N SER A 18 7.31 35.14 -46.39
CA SER A 18 8.61 35.80 -46.31
C SER A 18 9.56 34.98 -45.44
N THR A 19 10.69 34.62 -46.03
CA THR A 19 11.83 33.95 -45.42
C THR A 19 12.83 34.97 -44.90
N SER A 20 13.54 34.56 -43.84
CA SER A 20 15.00 34.65 -43.63
C SER A 20 15.47 35.36 -42.36
N ALA A 21 16.22 34.57 -41.59
CA ALA A 21 17.42 34.85 -40.79
C ALA A 21 17.39 36.04 -39.80
N PHE A 22 17.69 35.77 -38.54
CA PHE A 22 19.05 35.95 -37.99
C PHE A 22 19.19 35.09 -36.72
N ALA A 23 20.26 34.30 -36.66
CA ALA A 23 20.78 33.73 -35.44
C ALA A 23 21.37 34.88 -34.62
N ASP A 24 20.94 35.04 -33.37
CA ASP A 24 21.65 35.91 -32.44
C ASP A 24 22.49 35.05 -31.51
N THR A 25 23.79 35.20 -31.72
CA THR A 25 24.85 34.55 -30.98
C THR A 25 25.11 35.43 -29.77
N VAL A 26 24.89 34.91 -28.56
CA VAL A 26 25.37 35.63 -27.36
C VAL A 26 26.89 35.51 -27.35
N GLN A 27 27.54 36.53 -27.91
CA GLN A 27 28.95 36.81 -27.68
C GLN A 27 29.10 37.47 -26.32
N ILE A 28 29.80 36.79 -25.43
CA ILE A 28 30.32 37.35 -24.18
C ILE A 28 31.54 38.19 -24.58
N SER A 29 31.53 39.48 -24.28
CA SER A 29 32.64 40.40 -24.55
C SER A 29 33.80 40.17 -23.58
N GLU A 30 35.03 40.25 -24.08
CA GLU A 30 36.32 40.13 -23.35
C GLU A 30 36.62 41.33 -22.42
N GLU A 31 35.62 41.89 -21.72
CA GLU A 31 35.80 43.07 -20.84
C GLU A 31 35.49 42.78 -19.35
N GLU A 32 35.48 41.52 -18.93
CA GLU A 32 35.70 41.13 -17.52
C GLU A 32 37.06 40.46 -17.27
N LEU A 33 37.89 40.34 -18.31
CA LEU A 33 39.18 39.66 -18.26
C LEU A 33 40.35 40.65 -18.41
N ASN A 34 40.44 41.68 -17.55
CA ASN A 34 41.71 42.28 -17.08
C ASN A 34 41.52 43.62 -16.34
N LYS A 35 41.74 43.64 -15.02
CA LYS A 35 42.57 44.61 -14.26
C LYS A 35 42.77 44.15 -12.79
N PRO A 36 43.95 44.40 -12.17
CA PRO A 36 44.78 43.25 -11.77
C PRO A 36 45.51 43.36 -10.40
N VAL A 37 45.95 42.17 -9.90
CA VAL A 37 47.07 41.81 -8.97
C VAL A 37 47.01 42.35 -7.50
N SER A 38 47.51 41.73 -6.41
CA SER A 38 48.68 40.86 -6.23
C SER A 38 48.84 40.31 -4.79
N THR A 39 49.25 39.03 -4.69
CA THR A 39 50.27 38.40 -3.81
C THR A 39 50.30 38.62 -2.29
N TYR A 40 50.29 37.51 -1.52
CA TYR A 40 51.36 37.20 -0.56
C TYR A 40 51.42 35.71 -0.14
N ALA A 41 52.66 35.21 -0.07
CA ALA A 41 53.19 34.12 0.76
C ALA A 41 54.48 34.69 1.41
N PRO A 42 55.19 34.05 2.36
CA PRO A 42 54.87 33.38 3.64
C PRO A 42 55.66 33.99 4.87
N ASP A 43 55.55 33.37 6.07
CA ASP A 43 56.34 33.47 7.35
C ASP A 43 56.00 34.59 8.40
N ALA A 44 56.00 34.45 9.75
CA ALA A 44 55.91 33.35 10.75
C ALA A 44 55.76 33.91 12.22
N MET A 45 55.11 33.13 13.14
CA MET A 45 55.17 33.09 14.64
C MET A 45 54.39 34.11 15.53
N PRO A 46 54.01 33.80 16.82
CA PRO A 46 54.20 32.58 17.65
C PRO A 46 52.91 31.97 18.29
N THR A 47 53.06 30.77 18.85
CA THR A 47 52.09 29.91 19.56
C THR A 47 51.62 30.46 20.91
N PRO A 48 50.33 30.27 21.26
CA PRO A 48 49.98 29.77 22.59
C PRO A 48 48.96 28.61 22.54
N GLU A 49 49.11 27.72 23.51
CA GLU A 49 48.30 26.54 23.78
C GLU A 49 46.82 26.87 24.05
N ILE A 50 45.91 26.04 23.53
CA ILE A 50 44.59 25.86 24.11
C ILE A 50 44.55 24.42 24.65
N GLN A 51 44.69 24.30 25.98
CA GLN A 51 44.24 23.12 26.71
C GLN A 51 42.72 23.21 26.87
N GLY A 52 42.01 22.23 26.34
CA GLY A 52 40.59 21.98 26.57
C GLY A 52 40.33 20.51 26.31
N ASP A 53 40.07 19.77 27.38
CA ASP A 53 39.93 18.32 27.40
C ASP A 53 38.74 17.81 26.57
N ILE A 54 38.96 16.60 26.04
CA ILE A 54 38.10 15.64 25.35
C ILE A 54 36.60 15.76 25.66
N MET A 55 35.78 16.00 24.63
CA MET A 55 34.41 15.47 24.54
C MET A 55 34.36 14.55 23.32
N LEU A 56 34.11 13.25 23.58
CA LEU A 56 33.87 12.25 22.56
C LEU A 56 32.67 12.66 21.71
N LEU A 57 32.84 12.76 20.38
CA LEU A 57 31.73 12.57 19.46
C LEU A 57 31.45 11.06 19.42
N ASN A 58 30.47 10.63 20.22
CA ASN A 58 29.88 9.31 20.10
C ASN A 58 29.32 9.13 18.68
N GLY A 59 29.46 7.91 18.17
CA GLY A 59 29.24 7.54 16.78
C GLY A 59 27.88 7.93 16.23
N GLU A 60 27.85 8.16 14.91
CA GLU A 60 26.64 8.04 14.10
C GLU A 60 25.91 6.75 14.50
N GLU A 61 24.73 6.92 15.09
CA GLU A 61 23.77 5.84 15.23
C GLU A 61 23.44 5.37 13.82
N THR A 62 23.84 4.14 13.52
CA THR A 62 23.41 3.40 12.34
C THR A 62 21.88 3.42 12.29
N ASP A 63 21.35 3.91 11.18
CA ASP A 63 19.92 3.95 10.84
C ASP A 63 19.26 2.59 11.17
N VAL A 64 18.43 2.59 12.20
CA VAL A 64 17.64 1.42 12.61
C VAL A 64 16.57 1.22 11.54
N ALA A 65 16.63 0.09 10.83
CA ALA A 65 15.59 -0.27 9.86
C ALA A 65 14.20 -0.15 10.52
N ALA A 66 13.28 0.55 9.86
CA ALA A 66 11.91 0.69 10.34
C ALA A 66 11.29 -0.70 10.59
N PRO A 67 10.51 -0.90 11.68
CA PRO A 67 9.87 -2.18 11.95
C PRO A 67 8.95 -2.56 10.79
N VAL A 68 8.99 -3.81 10.34
CA VAL A 68 8.06 -4.33 9.33
C VAL A 68 6.63 -4.33 9.90
N GLU A 69 5.74 -3.58 9.25
CA GLU A 69 4.34 -3.41 9.66
C GLU A 69 3.46 -4.49 9.03
N THR A 70 3.21 -5.56 9.78
CA THR A 70 2.44 -6.72 9.30
C THR A 70 1.02 -6.68 9.83
N ALA A 71 0.04 -6.58 8.93
CA ALA A 71 -1.38 -6.68 9.26
C ALA A 71 -1.74 -8.09 9.79
N SER A 72 -2.53 -8.15 10.86
CA SER A 72 -2.94 -9.43 11.47
C SER A 72 -4.15 -10.05 10.77
N TYR A 73 -4.91 -9.23 10.05
CA TYR A 73 -5.97 -9.65 9.16
C TYR A 73 -5.78 -9.03 7.77
N ILE A 74 -6.25 -9.77 6.78
CA ILE A 74 -6.45 -9.31 5.42
C ILE A 74 -7.95 -9.33 5.11
N SER A 75 -8.42 -8.34 4.36
CA SER A 75 -9.83 -8.22 3.98
C SER A 75 -10.06 -8.51 2.50
N VAL A 76 -11.20 -9.08 2.17
CA VAL A 76 -11.65 -9.22 0.78
C VAL A 76 -13.12 -8.84 0.64
N ASP A 77 -13.42 -8.05 -0.38
CA ASP A 77 -14.79 -7.69 -0.75
C ASP A 77 -15.34 -8.69 -1.76
N VAL A 78 -16.46 -9.33 -1.41
CA VAL A 78 -17.09 -10.37 -2.22
C VAL A 78 -18.61 -10.24 -2.20
N THR A 79 -19.27 -10.87 -3.17
CA THR A 79 -20.72 -11.02 -3.22
C THR A 79 -21.10 -12.47 -2.98
N VAL A 80 -22.06 -12.71 -2.09
CA VAL A 80 -22.60 -14.06 -1.84
C VAL A 80 -23.32 -14.55 -3.10
N VAL A 81 -23.00 -15.76 -3.56
CA VAL A 81 -23.61 -16.40 -4.75
C VAL A 81 -24.50 -17.56 -4.37
N LYS A 82 -24.06 -18.34 -3.37
CA LYS A 82 -24.83 -19.45 -2.84
C LYS A 82 -24.40 -19.69 -1.41
N THR A 83 -25.37 -19.62 -0.51
CA THR A 83 -25.24 -20.26 0.79
C THR A 83 -25.49 -21.74 0.52
N ASP A 84 -24.44 -22.51 0.23
CA ASP A 84 -24.61 -23.92 -0.09
C ASP A 84 -24.99 -24.64 1.21
N SER A 85 -26.28 -24.88 1.42
CA SER A 85 -26.84 -25.57 2.57
C SER A 85 -26.35 -27.03 2.69
N ASP A 86 -25.68 -27.53 1.65
CA ASP A 86 -25.35 -28.94 1.46
C ASP A 86 -23.90 -29.28 1.88
N VAL A 87 -23.06 -28.27 2.16
CA VAL A 87 -21.70 -28.44 2.71
C VAL A 87 -21.61 -27.61 3.98
N ASP A 88 -21.84 -28.26 5.13
CA ASP A 88 -21.83 -27.61 6.45
C ASP A 88 -20.61 -26.68 6.60
N GLY A 89 -20.88 -25.38 6.71
CA GLY A 89 -19.87 -24.37 7.00
C GLY A 89 -19.10 -23.78 5.81
N ILE A 90 -19.57 -23.88 4.56
CA ILE A 90 -18.97 -23.14 3.43
C ILE A 90 -19.99 -22.20 2.77
N ILE A 91 -19.62 -20.92 2.63
CA ILE A 91 -20.36 -19.94 1.83
C ILE A 91 -19.62 -19.70 0.52
N LYS A 92 -20.29 -19.91 -0.62
CA LYS A 92 -19.74 -19.62 -1.94
C LYS A 92 -19.96 -18.15 -2.26
N THR A 93 -18.87 -17.45 -2.56
CA THR A 93 -18.88 -16.04 -2.93
C THR A 93 -18.13 -15.80 -4.23
N THR A 94 -18.33 -14.62 -4.83
CA THR A 94 -17.62 -14.17 -6.02
C THR A 94 -17.09 -12.75 -5.85
N THR A 95 -15.91 -12.47 -6.39
CA THR A 95 -15.39 -11.11 -6.55
C THR A 95 -15.94 -10.42 -7.81
N ASP A 96 -16.67 -11.15 -8.67
CA ASP A 96 -17.37 -10.57 -9.83
C ASP A 96 -18.70 -11.26 -10.11
N VAL A 97 -19.76 -10.47 -9.98
CA VAL A 97 -21.15 -10.88 -10.17
C VAL A 97 -21.48 -11.19 -11.64
N ASN A 98 -20.78 -10.59 -12.60
CA ASN A 98 -21.01 -10.79 -14.02
C ASN A 98 -20.34 -12.08 -14.55
N ASN A 99 -19.38 -12.62 -13.81
CA ASN A 99 -18.67 -13.86 -14.15
C ASN A 99 -18.55 -14.78 -12.92
N LYS A 100 -19.70 -15.05 -12.28
CA LYS A 100 -19.81 -15.80 -11.01
C LYS A 100 -19.56 -17.32 -11.11
N ASP A 101 -19.53 -17.87 -12.32
CA ASP A 101 -19.30 -19.31 -12.56
C ASP A 101 -17.82 -19.66 -12.78
N ASP A 102 -16.98 -18.65 -13.00
CA ASP A 102 -15.54 -18.80 -13.15
C ASP A 102 -14.89 -19.05 -11.77
N GLN A 103 -14.14 -20.15 -11.70
CA GLN A 103 -13.48 -20.60 -10.47
C GLN A 103 -12.41 -19.62 -9.98
N ASN A 104 -11.83 -18.81 -10.88
CA ASN A 104 -10.86 -17.77 -10.51
C ASN A 104 -11.51 -16.59 -9.79
N ASN A 105 -12.83 -16.43 -9.95
CA ASN A 105 -13.61 -15.38 -9.30
C ASN A 105 -14.31 -15.89 -8.04
N THR A 106 -14.33 -17.21 -7.86
CA THR A 106 -14.98 -17.86 -6.73
C THR A 106 -14.07 -17.85 -5.52
N VAL A 107 -14.56 -17.30 -4.42
CA VAL A 107 -13.92 -17.38 -3.10
C VAL A 107 -14.85 -18.17 -2.19
N ASN A 108 -14.38 -19.31 -1.71
CA ASN A 108 -15.11 -20.12 -0.75
C ASN A 108 -14.74 -19.69 0.67
N LEU A 109 -15.75 -19.33 1.45
CA LEU A 109 -15.58 -18.90 2.83
C LEU A 109 -15.96 -20.03 3.77
N LYS A 110 -14.98 -20.58 4.47
CA LYS A 110 -15.20 -21.52 5.55
C LYS A 110 -15.64 -20.78 6.80
N ILE A 111 -16.84 -21.09 7.26
CA ILE A 111 -17.46 -20.59 8.47
C ILE A 111 -17.11 -21.52 9.63
N THR A 112 -16.86 -20.92 10.79
CA THR A 112 -16.57 -21.61 12.04
C THR A 112 -17.53 -21.11 13.12
N ASP A 113 -17.58 -21.81 14.26
CA ASP A 113 -18.40 -21.37 15.39
C ASP A 113 -17.95 -20.03 15.99
N ASP A 114 -16.69 -19.63 15.73
CA ASP A 114 -16.12 -18.36 16.16
C ASP A 114 -16.28 -17.23 15.13
N THR A 115 -16.85 -17.51 13.95
CA THR A 115 -17.06 -16.49 12.91
C THR A 115 -18.05 -15.43 13.41
N LEU A 116 -17.60 -14.17 13.45
CA LEU A 116 -18.43 -13.05 13.87
C LEU A 116 -19.06 -12.36 12.65
N VAL A 117 -20.33 -11.95 12.78
CA VAL A 117 -21.06 -11.26 11.70
C VAL A 117 -21.59 -9.92 12.20
N TYR A 118 -21.29 -8.87 11.46
CA TYR A 118 -21.73 -7.50 11.73
C TYR A 118 -22.24 -6.83 10.44
N ASP A 119 -22.98 -5.74 10.55
CA ASP A 119 -23.07 -4.79 9.43
C ASP A 119 -21.95 -3.74 9.51
N ASN A 120 -21.77 -2.97 8.44
CA ASN A 120 -20.75 -1.94 8.35
C ASN A 120 -20.95 -0.74 9.32
N LEU A 121 -22.03 -0.74 10.12
CA LEU A 121 -22.30 0.24 11.17
C LEU A 121 -22.04 -0.32 12.58
N GLY A 122 -21.61 -1.58 12.69
CA GLY A 122 -21.29 -2.23 13.96
C GLY A 122 -22.46 -2.92 14.67
N ASN A 123 -23.61 -3.11 14.00
CA ASN A 123 -24.69 -3.90 14.56
C ASN A 123 -24.42 -5.39 14.35
N LYS A 124 -24.53 -6.18 15.41
CA LYS A 124 -24.36 -7.65 15.33
C LYS A 124 -25.45 -8.25 14.45
N LYS A 125 -25.05 -9.18 13.59
CA LYS A 125 -25.90 -9.91 12.65
C LYS A 125 -25.76 -11.41 12.88
N ALA A 126 -26.63 -12.18 12.24
CA ALA A 126 -26.53 -13.63 12.19
C ALA A 126 -26.03 -14.08 10.80
N LEU A 127 -25.44 -15.27 10.73
CA LEU A 127 -25.13 -15.90 9.44
C LEU A 127 -26.37 -16.07 8.56
N SER A 128 -27.55 -16.22 9.16
CA SER A 128 -28.84 -16.29 8.45
C SER A 128 -29.25 -14.98 7.78
N ASP A 129 -28.59 -13.86 8.09
CA ASP A 129 -28.83 -12.56 7.44
C ASP A 129 -28.09 -12.45 6.10
N LEU A 130 -27.20 -13.41 5.79
CA LEU A 130 -26.54 -13.51 4.49
C LEU A 130 -27.50 -14.11 3.47
N THR A 131 -27.72 -13.37 2.39
CA THR A 131 -28.59 -13.76 1.28
C THR A 131 -27.80 -13.81 -0.03
N ASP A 132 -28.33 -14.52 -1.02
CA ASP A 132 -27.77 -14.45 -2.38
C ASP A 132 -27.75 -12.99 -2.86
N GLY A 133 -26.61 -12.55 -3.37
CA GLY A 133 -26.36 -11.17 -3.77
C GLY A 133 -25.90 -10.22 -2.65
N SER A 134 -25.81 -10.66 -1.38
CA SER A 134 -25.28 -9.83 -0.30
C SER A 134 -23.83 -9.43 -0.60
N LYS A 135 -23.55 -8.12 -0.59
CA LYS A 135 -22.19 -7.59 -0.63
C LYS A 135 -21.59 -7.66 0.77
N ILE A 136 -20.43 -8.28 0.90
CA ILE A 136 -19.77 -8.46 2.19
C ILE A 136 -18.29 -8.16 2.10
N THR A 137 -17.71 -7.70 3.21
CA THR A 137 -16.27 -7.63 3.44
C THR A 137 -15.91 -8.72 4.44
N VAL A 138 -14.92 -9.54 4.13
CA VAL A 138 -14.51 -10.66 4.97
C VAL A 138 -13.09 -10.46 5.43
N PHE A 139 -12.88 -10.48 6.74
CA PHE A 139 -11.55 -10.48 7.34
C PHE A 139 -11.13 -11.92 7.67
N THR A 140 -9.95 -12.30 7.19
CA THR A 140 -9.28 -13.57 7.51
C THR A 140 -7.91 -13.30 8.11
N GLY A 141 -7.45 -14.16 9.01
CA GLY A 141 -6.16 -14.02 9.67
C GLY A 141 -4.99 -14.19 8.69
N SER A 142 -4.08 -13.23 8.64
CA SER A 142 -2.95 -13.21 7.70
C SER A 142 -1.97 -14.38 7.90
N TYR A 143 -1.95 -14.97 9.09
CA TYR A 143 -1.05 -16.07 9.46
C TYR A 143 -1.70 -17.45 9.32
N GLU A 144 -2.95 -17.53 8.87
CA GLU A 144 -3.63 -18.80 8.65
C GLU A 144 -3.14 -19.47 7.35
N PRO A 145 -2.71 -20.74 7.40
CA PRO A 145 -2.24 -21.43 6.20
C PRO A 145 -3.38 -21.63 5.21
N THR A 146 -3.29 -21.00 4.04
CA THR A 146 -4.28 -21.13 2.98
C THR A 146 -3.77 -22.10 1.89
N PRO A 147 -4.49 -23.20 1.60
CA PRO A 147 -4.13 -24.06 0.48
C PRO A 147 -4.43 -23.35 -0.84
N LEU A 148 -3.41 -23.23 -1.71
CA LEU A 148 -3.51 -22.62 -3.04
C LEU A 148 -4.17 -23.58 -4.06
N ILE A 149 -5.39 -24.02 -3.77
CA ILE A 149 -6.22 -24.82 -4.66
C ILE A 149 -7.38 -23.96 -5.17
N LEU A 150 -7.77 -24.14 -6.44
CA LEU A 150 -8.88 -23.41 -7.04
C LEU A 150 -10.20 -24.20 -6.89
N PRO A 151 -11.32 -23.56 -6.51
CA PRO A 151 -11.40 -22.19 -6.00
C PRO A 151 -10.77 -22.07 -4.61
N VAL A 152 -10.16 -20.90 -4.34
CA VAL A 152 -9.49 -20.62 -3.06
C VAL A 152 -10.46 -20.71 -1.89
N GLN A 153 -9.97 -21.17 -0.74
CA GLN A 153 -10.76 -21.36 0.47
C GLN A 153 -10.13 -20.61 1.64
N TYR A 154 -10.87 -19.68 2.25
CA TYR A 154 -10.43 -18.92 3.42
C TYR A 154 -11.32 -19.18 4.62
N THR A 155 -10.75 -19.18 5.82
CA THR A 155 -11.53 -19.11 7.06
C THR A 155 -12.06 -17.69 7.22
N ALA A 156 -13.36 -17.52 7.39
CA ALA A 156 -13.93 -16.21 7.70
C ALA A 156 -13.88 -16.00 9.23
N ASN A 157 -13.01 -15.12 9.72
CA ASN A 157 -13.01 -14.76 11.14
C ASN A 157 -14.06 -13.68 11.44
N VAL A 158 -14.18 -12.68 10.55
CA VAL A 158 -15.19 -11.62 10.64
C VAL A 158 -15.84 -11.40 9.28
N ILE A 159 -17.17 -11.33 9.25
CA ILE A 159 -17.96 -10.99 8.07
C ILE A 159 -18.72 -9.69 8.33
N ILE A 160 -18.54 -8.72 7.44
CA ILE A 160 -19.24 -7.45 7.44
C ILE A 160 -20.25 -7.45 6.29
N ILE A 161 -21.54 -7.27 6.60
CA ILE A 161 -22.60 -7.08 5.60
C ILE A 161 -22.65 -5.59 5.24
N ASN A 162 -22.34 -5.29 3.98
CA ASN A 162 -22.23 -3.92 3.49
C ASN A 162 -23.61 -3.38 3.12
N GLY A 163 -24.06 -2.35 3.83
CA GLY A 163 -25.30 -1.64 3.57
C GLY A 163 -25.11 -0.37 2.72
N ASP A 164 -26.21 0.35 2.48
CA ASP A 164 -26.20 1.58 1.67
C ASP A 164 -25.62 2.80 2.38
N LYS A 165 -25.52 2.75 3.71
CA LYS A 165 -24.95 3.85 4.51
C LYS A 165 -23.46 3.67 4.60
N GLU A 166 -22.72 4.76 4.42
CA GLU A 166 -21.27 4.76 4.62
C GLU A 166 -20.92 4.46 6.07
N GLY A 167 -20.04 3.49 6.25
CA GLY A 167 -19.49 3.03 7.51
C GLY A 167 -18.23 2.23 7.21
N ASN A 168 -17.16 2.53 7.94
CA ASN A 168 -15.85 1.92 7.73
C ASN A 168 -15.57 0.91 8.85
N VAL A 169 -14.89 -0.16 8.47
CA VAL A 169 -14.50 -1.23 9.39
C VAL A 169 -13.04 -1.57 9.19
N ASN A 170 -12.29 -1.69 10.28
CA ASN A 170 -10.96 -2.28 10.30
C ASN A 170 -10.94 -3.44 11.30
N ALA A 171 -10.19 -4.50 10.99
CA ALA A 171 -9.85 -5.54 11.95
C ALA A 171 -8.35 -5.78 11.94
N ASP A 172 -7.71 -5.67 13.10
CA ASP A 172 -6.26 -5.86 13.26
C ASP A 172 -5.89 -5.99 14.74
N THR A 173 -4.64 -6.35 15.04
CA THR A 173 -4.04 -6.16 16.36
C THR A 173 -3.77 -4.68 16.58
N TYR A 174 -4.21 -4.11 17.70
CA TYR A 174 -3.94 -2.72 18.09
C TYR A 174 -2.94 -2.64 19.23
N LEU A 175 -2.05 -1.66 19.16
CA LEU A 175 -1.02 -1.38 20.15
C LEU A 175 -1.22 0.03 20.71
N ALA A 176 -1.08 0.16 22.02
CA ALA A 176 -1.13 1.48 22.67
C ALA A 176 0.03 2.37 22.19
N ASP A 177 -0.30 3.65 21.96
CA ASP A 177 0.65 4.73 21.72
C ASP A 177 0.39 5.91 22.69
N GLU A 178 1.16 7.01 22.57
CA GLU A 178 1.06 8.15 23.49
C GLU A 178 -0.34 8.81 23.55
N GLU A 179 -1.14 8.70 22.48
CA GLU A 179 -2.42 9.40 22.33
C GLU A 179 -3.61 8.49 21.95
N GLY A 180 -3.42 7.17 21.93
CA GLY A 180 -4.47 6.23 21.53
C GLY A 180 -3.94 4.84 21.24
N TYR A 181 -4.49 4.22 20.19
CA TYR A 181 -4.09 2.88 19.75
C TYR A 181 -3.91 2.87 18.24
N THR A 182 -2.78 2.33 17.77
CA THR A 182 -2.47 2.20 16.35
C THR A 182 -2.46 0.73 15.97
N ASN A 183 -3.05 0.40 14.81
CA ASN A 183 -3.09 -0.98 14.34
C ASN A 183 -1.71 -1.48 13.89
N ALA A 184 -1.52 -2.80 13.85
CA ALA A 184 -0.24 -3.43 13.49
C ALA A 184 0.22 -3.10 12.07
N ALA A 185 -0.72 -2.84 11.15
CA ALA A 185 -0.40 -2.37 9.80
C ALA A 185 -0.07 -0.87 9.71
N ASN A 186 -0.12 -0.11 10.82
CA ASN A 186 0.09 1.35 10.89
C ASN A 186 -0.72 2.16 9.85
N THR A 187 -1.93 1.69 9.54
CA THR A 187 -2.84 2.35 8.61
C THR A 187 -3.92 3.16 9.33
N LEU A 188 -4.25 2.81 10.57
CA LEU A 188 -5.32 3.40 11.36
C LEU A 188 -4.94 3.54 12.84
N LYS A 189 -5.02 4.78 13.31
CA LYS A 189 -4.94 5.16 14.71
C LYS A 189 -6.33 5.54 15.22
N ILE A 190 -6.68 5.02 16.39
CA ILE A 190 -7.96 5.26 17.06
C ILE A 190 -7.74 5.94 18.41
N ALA A 191 -8.62 6.90 18.71
CA ALA A 191 -8.77 7.47 20.04
C ALA A 191 -10.23 7.31 20.48
N ALA A 192 -10.47 6.48 21.49
CA ALA A 192 -11.81 6.26 22.02
C ALA A 192 -12.31 7.51 22.76
N ALA A 193 -13.56 7.88 22.55
CA ALA A 193 -14.25 8.94 23.27
C ALA A 193 -15.30 8.35 24.23
N ASP A 194 -15.92 9.19 25.06
CA ASP A 194 -16.93 8.78 26.05
C ASP A 194 -18.14 8.07 25.42
N ASP A 195 -18.45 8.34 24.15
CA ASP A 195 -19.54 7.73 23.39
C ASP A 195 -19.11 6.52 22.55
N THR A 196 -17.81 6.19 22.52
CA THR A 196 -17.33 4.97 21.87
C THR A 196 -17.86 3.74 22.62
N LYS A 197 -18.65 2.91 21.93
CA LYS A 197 -19.14 1.66 22.51
C LYS A 197 -18.06 0.58 22.45
N ILE A 198 -17.48 0.21 23.58
CA ILE A 198 -16.46 -0.86 23.66
C ILE A 198 -17.09 -2.13 24.25
N VAL A 199 -17.03 -3.23 23.51
CA VAL A 199 -17.62 -4.53 23.89
C VAL A 199 -16.69 -5.70 23.61
N ASP A 200 -16.96 -6.84 24.27
CA ASP A 200 -16.36 -8.12 23.90
C ASP A 200 -17.12 -8.79 22.73
N LYS A 201 -16.63 -9.96 22.28
CA LYS A 201 -17.26 -10.77 21.23
C LYS A 201 -18.73 -11.18 21.51
N ASP A 202 -19.12 -11.19 22.79
CA ASP A 202 -20.47 -11.52 23.24
C ASP A 202 -21.39 -10.28 23.31
N GLU A 203 -20.93 -9.10 22.89
CA GLU A 203 -21.60 -7.79 23.02
C GLU A 203 -21.73 -7.28 24.46
N LYS A 204 -20.96 -7.81 25.41
CA LYS A 204 -20.94 -7.29 26.78
C LYS A 204 -19.97 -6.12 26.87
N GLU A 205 -20.30 -5.15 27.72
CA GLU A 205 -19.43 -3.99 27.99
C GLU A 205 -18.02 -4.46 28.40
N TYR A 206 -17.00 -3.98 27.69
CA TYR A 206 -15.61 -4.30 27.97
C TYR A 206 -14.91 -3.09 28.58
N LYS A 207 -14.28 -3.31 29.75
CA LYS A 207 -13.58 -2.28 30.55
C LYS A 207 -12.08 -2.52 30.66
N GLY A 208 -11.56 -3.52 29.96
CA GLY A 208 -10.14 -3.81 29.94
C GLY A 208 -9.38 -2.85 29.03
N ASP A 209 -8.06 -3.01 29.02
CA ASP A 209 -7.18 -2.33 28.07
C ASP A 209 -7.40 -2.88 26.65
N LEU A 210 -7.28 -2.02 25.65
CA LEU A 210 -7.31 -2.38 24.24
C LEU A 210 -5.92 -2.81 23.73
N ASP A 211 -4.84 -2.45 24.43
CA ASP A 211 -3.47 -2.78 24.06
C ASP A 211 -3.27 -4.27 23.81
N LYS A 212 -2.62 -4.61 22.68
CA LYS A 212 -2.24 -5.95 22.24
C LYS A 212 -3.40 -6.89 21.97
N ASN A 213 -4.60 -6.36 21.76
CA ASN A 213 -5.75 -7.14 21.36
C ASN A 213 -6.05 -6.95 19.87
N ASP A 214 -6.60 -8.00 19.27
CA ASP A 214 -7.31 -7.93 18.02
C ASP A 214 -8.64 -7.21 18.25
N LEU A 215 -8.87 -6.16 17.47
CA LEU A 215 -10.06 -5.33 17.55
C LEU A 215 -10.79 -5.34 16.21
N ILE A 216 -12.13 -5.31 16.25
CA ILE A 216 -12.94 -4.84 15.13
C ILE A 216 -13.36 -3.40 15.45
N VAL A 217 -12.93 -2.47 14.62
CA VAL A 217 -13.15 -1.04 14.80
C VAL A 217 -14.14 -0.55 13.75
N PHE A 218 -15.28 -0.05 14.21
CA PHE A 218 -16.30 0.59 13.39
C PHE A 218 -16.19 2.10 13.54
N TYR A 219 -16.12 2.82 12.42
CA TYR A 219 -15.93 4.27 12.43
C TYR A 219 -16.56 4.94 11.21
N GLY A 220 -16.82 6.24 11.35
CA GLY A 220 -17.31 7.08 10.26
C GLY A 220 -16.15 7.73 9.52
N VAL A 221 -15.99 9.04 9.72
CA VAL A 221 -14.93 9.84 9.08
C VAL A 221 -13.58 9.63 9.75
N SER A 222 -12.50 9.82 8.98
CA SER A 222 -11.11 9.80 9.45
C SER A 222 -10.28 10.91 8.79
N THR A 223 -9.11 11.21 9.35
CA THR A 223 -8.14 12.11 8.72
C THR A 223 -7.48 11.46 7.50
N LYS A 224 -6.78 12.25 6.69
CA LYS A 224 -6.02 11.77 5.53
C LYS A 224 -4.54 11.48 5.85
N SER A 225 -4.18 11.45 7.14
CA SER A 225 -2.82 11.16 7.60
C SER A 225 -2.47 9.68 7.41
N ILE A 226 -1.20 9.34 7.60
CA ILE A 226 -0.73 7.94 7.68
C ILE A 226 -0.01 7.81 9.04
N PRO A 227 -0.53 7.00 9.99
CA PRO A 227 -1.84 6.36 9.95
C PRO A 227 -2.99 7.37 9.92
N ALA A 228 -4.13 6.99 9.32
CA ALA A 228 -5.35 7.77 9.40
C ALA A 228 -5.84 7.81 10.84
N GLN A 229 -6.41 8.92 11.29
CA GLN A 229 -6.88 9.07 12.68
C GLN A 229 -8.40 9.16 12.73
N THR A 230 -9.03 8.47 13.69
CA THR A 230 -10.48 8.51 13.87
C THR A 230 -10.90 8.32 15.33
N THR A 231 -12.12 8.74 15.64
CA THR A 231 -12.84 8.36 16.85
C THR A 231 -13.85 7.26 16.48
N PRO A 232 -13.68 6.03 17.00
CA PRO A 232 -14.55 4.93 16.65
C PRO A 232 -15.93 5.08 17.28
N THR A 233 -16.97 4.65 16.55
CA THR A 233 -18.33 4.55 17.08
C THR A 233 -18.49 3.28 17.93
N LYS A 234 -17.82 2.20 17.52
CA LYS A 234 -17.82 0.93 18.24
C LYS A 234 -16.48 0.20 18.09
N VAL A 235 -16.03 -0.43 19.17
CA VAL A 235 -14.90 -1.34 19.19
C VAL A 235 -15.35 -2.68 19.76
N VAL A 236 -15.07 -3.76 19.04
CA VAL A 236 -15.29 -5.14 19.51
C VAL A 236 -13.93 -5.77 19.78
N VAL A 237 -13.70 -6.22 21.01
CA VAL A 237 -12.43 -6.84 21.44
C VAL A 237 -12.50 -8.35 21.23
N LEU A 238 -11.57 -8.87 20.43
CA LEU A 238 -11.49 -10.31 20.09
C LEU A 238 -10.53 -11.07 21.01
N GLY A 239 -9.58 -10.37 21.63
CA GLY A 239 -8.58 -10.92 22.53
C GLY A 239 -7.17 -10.84 21.93
N LYS A 240 -6.18 -11.41 22.62
CA LYS A 240 -4.77 -11.30 22.22
C LYS A 240 -4.39 -12.24 21.10
N ASN A 241 -3.61 -11.74 20.15
CA ASN A 241 -3.03 -12.52 19.06
C ASN A 241 -1.54 -12.75 19.27
N GLU A 242 -1.18 -13.84 19.94
CA GLU A 242 0.22 -14.12 20.27
C GLU A 242 1.12 -14.28 19.03
N ILE A 243 0.56 -14.70 17.89
CA ILE A 243 1.32 -14.85 16.64
C ILE A 243 1.67 -13.46 16.12
N ALA A 244 0.67 -12.58 15.97
CA ALA A 244 0.90 -11.19 15.54
C ALA A 244 1.88 -10.47 16.47
N LEU A 245 1.70 -10.59 17.79
CA LEU A 245 2.59 -9.98 18.76
C LEU A 245 4.04 -10.49 18.65
N LYS A 246 4.24 -11.80 18.44
CA LYS A 246 5.58 -12.36 18.19
C LYS A 246 6.19 -11.82 16.90
N GLN A 247 5.40 -11.68 15.83
CA GLN A 247 5.89 -11.10 14.57
C GLN A 247 6.29 -9.63 14.74
N ILE A 248 5.45 -8.85 15.41
CA ILE A 248 5.72 -7.43 15.71
C ILE A 248 6.96 -7.29 16.62
N GLU A 249 7.09 -8.12 17.65
CA GLU A 249 8.28 -8.14 18.52
C GLU A 249 9.53 -8.58 17.76
N THR A 250 9.42 -9.55 16.86
CA THR A 250 10.54 -9.99 16.01
C THR A 250 10.96 -8.87 15.05
N ALA A 251 10.01 -8.15 14.46
CA ALA A 251 10.28 -7.00 13.60
C ALA A 251 10.92 -5.84 14.38
N LYS A 252 10.50 -5.58 15.62
CA LYS A 252 11.07 -4.53 16.50
C LYS A 252 12.45 -4.90 17.06
N ASN A 253 12.67 -6.18 17.38
CA ASN A 253 13.94 -6.68 17.93
C ASN A 253 14.91 -7.15 16.85
N ALA A 254 14.53 -7.05 15.58
CA ALA A 254 15.46 -7.16 14.47
C ALA A 254 16.47 -6.01 14.59
N THR A 255 17.53 -6.24 15.35
CA THR A 255 18.77 -5.47 15.22
C THR A 255 19.14 -5.54 13.74
N PRO A 256 19.44 -4.43 13.05
CA PRO A 256 19.98 -4.51 11.69
C PRO A 256 21.18 -5.45 11.77
N ALA A 257 21.02 -6.65 11.25
CA ALA A 257 22.04 -7.67 11.39
C ALA A 257 23.28 -7.11 10.67
N PRO A 258 24.47 -7.10 11.31
CA PRO A 258 25.68 -6.91 10.53
C PRO A 258 25.65 -8.02 9.47
N THR A 259 25.83 -7.64 8.21
CA THR A 259 25.87 -8.53 7.06
C THR A 259 26.90 -9.64 7.28
N ALA A 260 26.48 -10.71 7.93
CA ALA A 260 27.22 -11.93 8.15
C ALA A 260 26.33 -13.03 7.61
N ALA A 261 26.63 -13.42 6.37
CA ALA A 261 25.96 -14.48 5.65
C ALA A 261 25.95 -15.77 6.49
N PRO A 262 24.78 -16.36 6.77
CA PRO A 262 24.71 -17.77 7.08
C PRO A 262 24.68 -18.55 5.76
N GLU A 263 25.66 -19.43 5.59
CA GLU A 263 25.59 -20.50 4.60
C GLU A 263 24.42 -21.43 4.94
N ALA A 264 23.33 -21.34 4.18
CA ALA A 264 22.36 -22.41 4.02
C ALA A 264 21.63 -22.24 2.69
N THR A 265 21.76 -23.24 1.84
CA THR A 265 21.12 -23.39 0.52
C THR A 265 19.59 -23.36 0.62
N GLU A 266 18.99 -22.22 0.33
CA GLU A 266 17.61 -22.09 -0.18
C GLU A 266 17.63 -21.19 -1.43
N ALA A 267 16.67 -21.42 -2.34
CA ALA A 267 16.57 -20.75 -3.63
C ALA A 267 16.64 -19.20 -3.51
N PRO A 268 17.22 -18.50 -4.50
CA PRO A 268 17.57 -17.09 -4.36
C PRO A 268 16.33 -16.23 -4.16
N LYS A 269 16.18 -15.66 -2.96
CA LYS A 269 15.27 -14.52 -2.73
C LYS A 269 15.98 -13.26 -3.20
N VAL A 270 15.41 -12.61 -4.21
CA VAL A 270 15.92 -11.37 -4.76
C VAL A 270 15.58 -10.23 -3.80
N SER A 271 16.57 -9.45 -3.38
CA SER A 271 16.38 -8.29 -2.49
C SER A 271 16.15 -7.04 -3.33
N TYR A 272 15.05 -6.33 -3.06
CA TYR A 272 14.69 -5.07 -3.75
C TYR A 272 14.99 -3.82 -2.89
N ALA A 273 15.56 -4.00 -1.71
CA ALA A 273 15.98 -2.90 -0.84
C ALA A 273 17.23 -2.21 -1.37
N GLY A 274 17.23 -0.87 -1.45
CA GLY A 274 18.41 -0.07 -1.82
C GLY A 274 18.66 0.08 -3.32
N LEU A 275 17.64 -0.16 -4.15
CA LEU A 275 17.74 0.11 -5.58
C LEU A 275 17.82 1.62 -5.82
N VAL A 276 18.85 2.05 -6.54
CA VAL A 276 19.12 3.47 -6.85
C VAL A 276 18.62 3.80 -8.27
N ASN A 277 18.49 2.79 -9.13
CA ASN A 277 18.04 2.94 -10.50
C ASN A 277 16.99 1.87 -10.82
N VAL A 278 15.92 2.26 -11.51
CA VAL A 278 14.96 1.31 -12.10
C VAL A 278 15.02 1.49 -13.60
N VAL A 279 15.37 0.42 -14.32
CA VAL A 279 15.54 0.40 -15.77
C VAL A 279 14.42 -0.43 -16.38
N ILE A 280 13.72 0.12 -17.38
CA ILE A 280 12.61 -0.55 -18.05
C ILE A 280 12.87 -0.51 -19.54
N GLY A 281 13.18 -1.67 -20.13
CA GLY A 281 13.76 -1.73 -21.48
C GLY A 281 15.01 -0.86 -21.56
N ASP A 282 14.99 0.18 -22.40
CA ASP A 282 16.08 1.14 -22.58
C ASP A 282 15.98 2.41 -21.70
N LYS A 283 14.96 2.53 -20.84
CA LYS A 283 14.63 3.77 -20.11
C LYS A 283 15.01 3.68 -18.63
N ASN A 284 15.74 4.68 -18.14
CA ASN A 284 15.99 4.89 -16.71
C ASN A 284 14.84 5.68 -16.06
N VAL A 285 14.33 5.17 -14.96
CA VAL A 285 13.40 5.85 -14.05
C VAL A 285 14.21 6.37 -12.87
N SER A 286 14.38 7.69 -12.82
CA SER A 286 15.24 8.38 -11.84
C SER A 286 14.50 8.90 -10.62
N ASP A 287 13.17 8.94 -10.64
CA ASP A 287 12.35 9.45 -9.54
C ASP A 287 11.92 8.28 -8.63
N VAL A 288 12.90 7.65 -7.98
CA VAL A 288 12.69 6.55 -7.02
C VAL A 288 13.19 6.99 -5.65
N TYR A 289 12.53 6.53 -4.59
CA TYR A 289 12.99 6.77 -3.23
C TYR A 289 12.87 5.53 -2.36
N ALA A 290 13.67 5.47 -1.30
CA ALA A 290 13.56 4.43 -0.29
C ALA A 290 12.62 4.88 0.82
N LYS A 291 11.72 3.99 1.24
CA LYS A 291 10.85 4.15 2.40
C LYS A 291 10.79 2.82 3.13
N ASP A 292 11.09 2.83 4.43
CA ASP A 292 11.00 1.64 5.29
C ASP A 292 11.73 0.40 4.69
N ASN A 293 12.95 0.63 4.20
CA ASN A 293 13.77 -0.38 3.52
C ASN A 293 13.17 -0.97 2.22
N THR A 294 12.16 -0.29 1.66
CA THR A 294 11.47 -0.63 0.40
C THR A 294 11.73 0.45 -0.64
N THR A 295 12.15 0.06 -1.85
CA THR A 295 12.24 1.03 -2.95
C THR A 295 10.85 1.28 -3.53
N MET A 296 10.41 2.53 -3.44
CA MET A 296 9.18 3.04 -4.01
C MET A 296 9.44 3.60 -5.40
N VAL A 297 8.60 3.21 -6.36
CA VAL A 297 8.73 3.57 -7.78
C VAL A 297 7.43 4.18 -8.30
N PRO A 298 7.51 5.14 -9.26
CA PRO A 298 6.35 5.82 -9.79
C PRO A 298 5.55 4.85 -10.66
N LEU A 299 4.41 4.41 -10.15
CA LEU A 299 3.63 3.30 -10.71
C LEU A 299 3.32 3.54 -12.18
N ARG A 300 2.77 4.72 -12.52
CA ARG A 300 2.28 4.99 -13.88
C ARG A 300 3.41 4.93 -14.91
N GLU A 301 4.53 5.59 -14.61
CA GLU A 301 5.67 5.61 -15.52
C GLU A 301 6.23 4.19 -15.73
N VAL A 302 6.34 3.42 -14.65
CA VAL A 302 6.90 2.07 -14.72
C VAL A 302 5.95 1.10 -15.42
N ALA A 303 4.68 1.15 -15.07
CA ALA A 303 3.64 0.30 -15.65
C ALA A 303 3.44 0.56 -17.15
N GLU A 304 3.30 1.82 -17.56
CA GLU A 304 3.11 2.17 -18.98
C GLU A 304 4.35 1.79 -19.82
N ALA A 305 5.56 1.95 -19.28
CA ALA A 305 6.80 1.52 -19.94
C ALA A 305 6.91 -0.01 -20.06
N ALA A 306 6.36 -0.76 -19.10
CA ALA A 306 6.26 -2.22 -19.15
C ALA A 306 5.05 -2.73 -19.96
N GLY A 307 4.33 -1.84 -20.66
CA GLY A 307 3.22 -2.20 -21.56
C GLY A 307 1.86 -2.33 -20.89
N PHE A 308 1.72 -1.93 -19.62
CA PHE A 308 0.45 -1.98 -18.90
C PHE A 308 -0.42 -0.74 -19.17
N THR A 309 -1.74 -0.91 -19.20
CA THR A 309 -2.68 0.22 -19.11
C THR A 309 -2.88 0.62 -17.67
N VAL A 310 -2.99 1.92 -17.37
CA VAL A 310 -3.15 2.45 -15.99
C VAL A 310 -4.35 3.38 -15.90
N THR A 311 -5.36 2.97 -15.13
CA THR A 311 -6.59 3.72 -14.88
C THR A 311 -6.69 4.10 -13.40
N TRP A 312 -7.21 5.29 -13.11
CA TRP A 312 -7.50 5.73 -11.75
C TRP A 312 -8.99 5.57 -11.44
N ASP A 313 -9.29 4.88 -10.34
CA ASP A 313 -10.62 4.81 -9.75
C ASP A 313 -10.70 5.79 -8.57
N ALA A 314 -11.37 6.92 -8.80
CA ALA A 314 -11.52 7.97 -7.81
C ALA A 314 -12.51 7.62 -6.69
N GLU A 315 -13.49 6.76 -6.96
CA GLU A 315 -14.51 6.35 -5.99
C GLU A 315 -13.88 5.44 -4.93
N ASN A 316 -13.08 4.48 -5.38
CA ASN A 316 -12.43 3.51 -4.48
C ASN A 316 -11.00 3.89 -4.06
N ARG A 317 -10.50 5.04 -4.54
CA ARG A 317 -9.10 5.50 -4.37
C ARG A 317 -8.10 4.39 -4.73
N ALA A 318 -8.27 3.81 -5.90
CA ALA A 318 -7.47 2.67 -6.36
C ALA A 318 -6.87 2.92 -7.75
N VAL A 319 -5.70 2.35 -7.98
CA VAL A 319 -5.07 2.25 -9.30
C VAL A 319 -5.40 0.89 -9.90
N ILE A 320 -5.94 0.90 -11.12
CA ILE A 320 -6.31 -0.29 -11.87
C ILE A 320 -5.34 -0.45 -13.05
N LEU A 321 -4.70 -1.61 -13.17
CA LEU A 321 -3.83 -1.94 -14.29
C LEU A 321 -4.44 -3.04 -15.18
N ASN A 322 -4.16 -2.97 -16.49
CA ASN A 322 -4.59 -3.93 -17.50
C ASN A 322 -6.07 -4.28 -17.39
N ASP A 323 -6.93 -3.26 -17.41
CA ASP A 323 -8.39 -3.41 -17.41
C ASP A 323 -8.95 -4.26 -16.24
N GLY A 324 -8.35 -4.14 -15.05
CA GLY A 324 -8.81 -4.83 -13.84
C GLY A 324 -8.02 -6.09 -13.49
N VAL A 325 -6.96 -6.41 -14.23
CA VAL A 325 -6.07 -7.53 -13.90
C VAL A 325 -5.22 -7.24 -12.67
N TYR A 326 -4.90 -5.97 -12.37
CA TYR A 326 -4.32 -5.64 -11.07
C TYR A 326 -5.03 -4.43 -10.46
N SER A 327 -5.27 -4.46 -9.15
CA SER A 327 -5.87 -3.34 -8.40
C SER A 327 -5.07 -3.05 -7.14
N LEU A 328 -4.68 -1.80 -6.96
CA LEU A 328 -3.88 -1.31 -5.85
C LEU A 328 -4.61 -0.16 -5.17
N LYS A 329 -5.02 -0.34 -3.92
CA LYS A 329 -5.71 0.69 -3.16
C LYS A 329 -4.71 1.54 -2.38
N ILE A 330 -4.88 2.86 -2.44
CA ILE A 330 -3.97 3.78 -1.75
C ILE A 330 -4.10 3.62 -0.24
N GLY A 331 -2.97 3.35 0.42
CA GLY A 331 -2.89 3.16 1.88
C GLY A 331 -3.08 1.73 2.37
N GLU A 332 -3.19 0.74 1.48
CA GLU A 332 -3.27 -0.68 1.85
C GLU A 332 -2.00 -1.41 1.43
N ASN A 333 -1.35 -2.15 2.34
CA ASN A 333 -0.14 -2.95 2.08
C ASN A 333 -0.47 -4.24 1.29
N SER A 334 -1.29 -4.12 0.24
CA SER A 334 -1.70 -5.24 -0.60
C SER A 334 -2.14 -4.80 -1.99
N TYR A 335 -2.16 -5.75 -2.92
CA TYR A 335 -2.75 -5.57 -4.24
C TYR A 335 -3.54 -6.81 -4.66
N VAL A 336 -4.54 -6.62 -5.50
CA VAL A 336 -5.35 -7.71 -6.05
C VAL A 336 -4.83 -8.06 -7.44
N LYS A 337 -4.58 -9.34 -7.72
CA LYS A 337 -4.35 -9.88 -9.08
C LYS A 337 -5.66 -10.50 -9.59
N GLY A 338 -6.32 -9.81 -10.51
CA GLY A 338 -7.61 -10.14 -11.10
C GLY A 338 -8.66 -10.18 -10.02
N LYS A 339 -9.00 -11.40 -9.60
CA LYS A 339 -10.13 -11.71 -8.72
C LYS A 339 -9.70 -12.52 -7.50
N MET A 340 -8.38 -12.63 -7.30
CA MET A 340 -7.72 -13.32 -6.20
C MET A 340 -7.77 -12.48 -4.91
N MET A 341 -7.44 -13.11 -3.78
CA MET A 341 -7.28 -12.38 -2.52
C MET A 341 -6.12 -11.38 -2.62
N PRO A 342 -6.18 -10.23 -1.91
CA PRO A 342 -5.08 -9.29 -1.92
C PRO A 342 -3.76 -9.96 -1.49
N LEU A 343 -2.77 -9.85 -2.36
CA LEU A 343 -1.39 -10.25 -2.14
C LEU A 343 -0.68 -9.14 -1.38
N THR A 344 0.11 -9.48 -0.38
CA THR A 344 0.77 -8.51 0.49
C THR A 344 1.87 -7.75 -0.23
N LEU A 345 2.01 -6.47 0.10
CA LEU A 345 3.11 -5.61 -0.27
C LEU A 345 3.93 -5.27 0.98
N SER A 346 5.23 -5.07 0.80
CA SER A 346 6.17 -4.57 1.80
C SER A 346 5.85 -3.14 2.25
N ALA A 347 5.20 -2.33 1.40
CA ALA A 347 4.68 -1.01 1.75
C ALA A 347 3.41 -0.66 0.95
N ALA A 348 2.55 0.19 1.51
CA ALA A 348 1.32 0.63 0.85
C ALA A 348 1.61 1.52 -0.37
N PRO A 349 0.80 1.40 -1.44
CA PRO A 349 0.71 2.41 -2.48
C PRO A 349 0.37 3.78 -1.89
N GLU A 350 1.11 4.82 -2.27
CA GLU A 350 0.90 6.18 -1.77
C GLU A 350 0.95 7.23 -2.88
N ILE A 351 0.46 8.44 -2.60
CA ILE A 351 0.49 9.56 -3.55
C ILE A 351 1.45 10.62 -3.01
N VAL A 352 2.53 10.88 -3.75
CA VAL A 352 3.54 11.90 -3.45
C VAL A 352 3.65 12.83 -4.66
N ASN A 353 3.48 14.14 -4.45
CA ASN A 353 3.52 15.15 -5.53
C ASN A 353 2.60 14.80 -6.73
N ASP A 354 1.37 14.36 -6.45
CA ASP A 354 0.37 13.90 -7.44
C ASP A 354 0.76 12.66 -8.25
N LEU A 355 1.84 11.96 -7.87
CA LEU A 355 2.26 10.69 -8.47
C LEU A 355 1.98 9.54 -7.50
N THR A 356 1.44 8.43 -8.02
CA THR A 356 1.29 7.21 -7.23
C THR A 356 2.60 6.42 -7.22
N TYR A 357 3.07 6.08 -6.03
CA TYR A 357 4.25 5.27 -5.78
C TYR A 357 3.87 3.91 -5.21
N VAL A 358 4.59 2.86 -5.64
CA VAL A 358 4.41 1.48 -5.15
C VAL A 358 5.75 0.78 -4.96
N PRO A 359 5.80 -0.29 -4.14
CA PRO A 359 7.02 -1.09 -3.99
C PRO A 359 7.51 -1.67 -5.32
N ALA A 360 8.82 -1.63 -5.54
CA ALA A 360 9.47 -2.19 -6.72
C ALA A 360 9.20 -3.70 -6.92
N GLU A 361 9.01 -4.44 -5.82
CA GLU A 361 8.68 -5.88 -5.86
C GLU A 361 7.36 -6.17 -6.57
N PHE A 362 6.42 -5.22 -6.57
CA PHE A 362 5.16 -5.36 -7.31
C PHE A 362 5.44 -5.63 -8.78
N PHE A 363 6.36 -4.88 -9.39
CA PHE A 363 6.73 -5.04 -10.78
C PHE A 363 7.49 -6.34 -11.06
N ALA A 364 8.25 -6.84 -10.09
CA ALA A 364 8.88 -8.15 -10.25
C ALA A 364 7.85 -9.29 -10.32
N GLU A 365 6.81 -9.20 -9.49
CA GLU A 365 5.75 -10.21 -9.45
C GLU A 365 4.80 -10.11 -10.65
N VAL A 366 4.49 -8.91 -11.14
CA VAL A 366 3.52 -8.76 -12.26
C VAL A 366 4.11 -8.90 -13.65
N THR A 367 5.43 -8.71 -13.81
CA THR A 367 6.09 -8.80 -15.13
C THR A 367 6.70 -10.17 -15.41
N GLU A 368 6.92 -11.01 -14.39
CA GLU A 368 7.62 -12.31 -14.48
C GLU A 368 9.02 -12.25 -15.14
N SER A 369 9.49 -11.05 -15.52
CA SER A 369 10.69 -10.76 -16.34
C SER A 369 11.62 -9.74 -15.68
N ALA A 370 11.34 -9.35 -14.43
CA ALA A 370 12.21 -8.44 -13.71
C ALA A 370 13.42 -9.17 -13.12
N THR A 371 14.61 -8.63 -13.36
CA THR A 371 15.86 -9.09 -12.77
C THR A 371 16.47 -7.97 -11.96
N VAL A 372 17.08 -8.30 -10.82
CA VAL A 372 17.87 -7.32 -10.05
C VAL A 372 19.33 -7.53 -10.40
N ASP A 373 19.95 -6.49 -10.94
CA ASP A 373 21.39 -6.44 -11.23
C ASP A 373 22.04 -5.39 -10.31
N GLY A 374 22.61 -5.86 -9.20
CA GLY A 374 23.21 -4.99 -8.19
C GLY A 374 22.19 -4.04 -7.54
N THR A 375 22.35 -2.74 -7.79
CA THR A 375 21.44 -1.68 -7.30
C THR A 375 20.37 -1.26 -8.32
N SER A 376 20.20 -2.04 -9.39
CA SER A 376 19.29 -1.72 -10.49
C SER A 376 18.23 -2.80 -10.66
N LEU A 377 16.95 -2.42 -10.65
CA LEU A 377 15.87 -3.30 -11.11
C LEU A 377 15.78 -3.15 -12.63
N VAL A 378 15.97 -4.24 -13.37
CA VAL A 378 15.79 -4.29 -14.82
C VAL A 378 14.50 -5.02 -15.12
N VAL A 379 13.50 -4.28 -15.58
CA VAL A 379 12.23 -4.82 -16.06
C VAL A 379 12.31 -4.93 -17.57
N THR A 380 12.20 -6.15 -18.08
CA THR A 380 12.26 -6.41 -19.53
C THR A 380 10.85 -6.24 -20.11
N ALA A 381 10.66 -5.25 -20.98
CA ALA A 381 9.41 -5.10 -21.74
C ALA A 381 9.42 -6.08 -22.93
N GLU A 382 8.32 -6.81 -23.15
CA GLU A 382 8.11 -7.61 -24.38
C GLU A 382 7.71 -6.75 -25.58
#